data_AF-A0A938DGA9-F1
#
_entry.id   AF-A0A938DGA9-F1
#
_cell.length_a   1.000
_cell.length_b   1.000
_cell.length_c   1.000
_cell.angle_alpha   90.00
_cell.angle_beta   90.00
_cell.angle_gamma   90.00
#
_symmetry.space_group_name_H-M   'P 1'
#
loop_
_entity.id
_entity.type
_entity.pdbx_description
1 polymer ?
#
loop_
_entity_poly.entity_id
_entity_poly.type
_entity_poly.pdbx_seq_one_letter_code
_entity_poly.pdbx_strand_id
1 'polypeptide(L)' 'LIGSYALRFDTSTKIASQLVNLQLDGFEPSFLDERNGRIAAVTMEDCRRGAKRLLGDADLLVTVVGKPAGV' A
#
# COMPACT_ATOMS: atom_id res chain seq x y z
N LEU A 1 0.51 10.04 -0.38
CA LEU A 1 -0.33 9.09 -1.16
C LEU A 1 -0.55 9.53 -2.60
N ILE A 2 -0.99 10.78 -2.84
CA ILE A 2 -1.10 11.38 -4.17
C ILE A 2 0.12 12.27 -4.42
N GLY A 3 0.32 13.34 -3.63
CA GLY A 3 1.47 14.24 -3.79
C GLY A 3 2.84 13.58 -3.59
N SER A 4 2.96 12.67 -2.61
CA SER A 4 4.22 11.95 -2.37
C SER A 4 4.52 10.83 -3.38
N TYR A 5 3.60 10.54 -4.32
CA TYR A 5 3.82 9.48 -5.31
C TYR A 5 4.88 9.88 -6.33
N ALA A 6 4.87 11.14 -6.77
CA ALA A 6 5.86 11.67 -7.72
C ALA A 6 7.31 11.57 -7.21
N LEU A 7 7.51 11.68 -5.89
CA LEU A 7 8.83 11.55 -5.25
C LEU A 7 9.44 10.14 -5.40
N ARG A 8 8.66 9.15 -5.85
CA ARG A 8 9.17 7.80 -6.16
C ARG A 8 9.86 7.73 -7.53
N PHE A 9 9.82 8.80 -8.32
CA PHE A 9 10.34 8.86 -9.69
C PHE A 9 11.43 9.94 -9.86
N ASP A 10 12.18 10.22 -8.80
CA ASP A 10 13.21 11.29 -8.77
C ASP A 10 14.61 10.81 -9.24
N THR A 11 14.83 9.51 -9.41
CA THR A 11 16.07 8.95 -9.99
C THR A 11 15.78 7.80 -10.95
N SER A 12 16.62 7.61 -11.98
CA SER A 12 16.45 6.55 -12.97
C SER A 12 16.35 5.15 -12.35
N THR A 13 17.14 4.87 -11.30
CA THR A 13 17.08 3.59 -10.59
C THR A 13 15.74 3.39 -9.90
N LYS A 14 15.20 4.41 -9.22
CA LYS A 14 13.89 4.31 -8.56
C LYS A 14 12.75 4.18 -9.56
N ILE A 15 12.83 4.90 -10.68
CA ILE A 15 11.88 4.79 -11.79
C ILE A 15 11.86 3.34 -12.31
N ALA A 16 13.02 2.80 -12.67
CA ALA A 16 13.13 1.44 -13.19
C ALA A 16 12.58 0.39 -12.21
N SER A 17 12.98 0.45 -10.93
CA SER A 17 12.47 -0.46 -9.91
C SER A 17 10.94 -0.35 -9.74
N GLN A 18 10.37 0.86 -9.80
CA GLN A 18 8.93 1.04 -9.70
C GLN A 18 8.19 0.46 -10.90
N LEU A 19 8.68 0.66 -12.12
CA LEU A 19 8.06 0.10 -13.31
C LEU A 19 8.10 -1.43 -13.30
N VAL A 20 9.21 -2.03 -12.88
CA VAL A 20 9.32 -3.49 -12.75
C VAL A 20 8.34 -4.02 -11.70
N ASN A 21 8.24 -3.39 -10.53
CA ASN A 21 7.28 -3.83 -9.51
C ASN A 21 5.83 -3.76 -10.01
N LEU A 22 5.46 -2.70 -10.73
CA LEU A 22 4.12 -2.58 -11.31
C LEU A 22 3.83 -3.71 -12.31
N GLN A 23 4.81 -4.09 -13.12
CA GLN A 23 4.68 -5.22 -14.05
C GLN A 23 4.53 -6.55 -13.31
N LEU A 24 5.33 -6.78 -12.27
CA LEU A 24 5.25 -8.00 -11.45
C LEU A 24 3.91 -8.13 -10.73
N ASP A 25 3.35 -7.00 -10.27
CA ASP A 25 2.03 -6.93 -9.66
C ASP A 25 0.88 -7.02 -10.69
N GLY A 26 1.19 -7.07 -11.98
CA GLY A 26 0.21 -7.20 -13.07
C GLY A 26 -0.55 -5.90 -13.40
N PHE A 27 0.01 -4.74 -13.10
CA PHE A 27 -0.58 -3.46 -13.49
C PHE A 27 -0.24 -3.10 -14.94
N GLU A 28 -1.27 -2.67 -15.67
CA GLU A 28 -1.11 -2.05 -16.98
C GLU A 28 -0.43 -0.67 -16.87
N PRO A 29 0.27 -0.19 -17.91
CA PRO A 29 0.92 1.12 -17.91
C PRO A 29 -0.05 2.28 -17.59
N SER A 30 -1.32 2.18 -17.99
CA SER A 30 -2.35 3.21 -17.72
C SER A 30 -2.59 3.44 -16.22
N PHE A 31 -2.17 2.50 -15.37
CA PHE A 31 -2.26 2.64 -13.92
C PHE A 31 -1.57 3.92 -13.41
N LEU A 32 -0.47 4.36 -14.04
CA LEU A 32 0.24 5.57 -13.62
C LEU A 32 -0.65 6.82 -13.71
N ASP A 33 -1.52 6.89 -14.71
CA ASP A 33 -2.43 8.02 -14.94
C ASP A 33 -3.68 7.89 -14.07
N GLU A 34 -4.24 6.69 -13.96
CA GLU A 34 -5.51 6.43 -13.28
C GLU A 34 -5.38 6.40 -11.74
N ARG A 35 -4.20 6.01 -11.23
CA ARG A 35 -3.97 5.74 -9.80
C ARG A 35 -4.42 6.88 -8.91
N ASN A 36 -4.09 8.12 -9.26
CA ASN A 36 -4.42 9.26 -8.41
C ASN A 36 -5.94 9.46 -8.28
N GLY A 37 -6.68 9.28 -9.38
CA GLY A 37 -8.14 9.30 -9.35
C GLY A 37 -8.71 8.17 -8.50
N ARG A 38 -8.18 6.95 -8.65
CA ARG A 38 -8.57 5.79 -7.85
C ARG A 38 -8.34 5.99 -6.35
N ILE A 39 -7.22 6.61 -5.96
CA ILE A 39 -6.92 6.93 -4.56
C ILE A 39 -7.80 8.07 -4.04
N ALA A 40 -8.05 9.11 -4.85
CA ALA A 40 -8.89 10.24 -4.45
C ALA A 40 -10.37 9.84 -4.26
N ALA A 41 -10.83 8.80 -4.95
CA ALA A 41 -12.19 8.28 -4.84
C ALA A 41 -12.45 7.47 -3.56
N VAL A 42 -11.42 7.14 -2.77
CA VAL A 42 -11.59 6.33 -1.55
C VAL A 42 -12.38 7.10 -0.50
N THR A 43 -13.46 6.49 0.00
CA THR A 43 -14.33 7.10 1.01
C THR A 43 -13.99 6.62 2.44
N MET A 44 -14.54 7.31 3.44
CA MET A 44 -14.44 6.87 4.83
C MET A 44 -15.12 5.51 5.08
N GLU A 45 -16.18 5.21 4.34
CA GLU A 45 -16.86 3.91 4.41
C GLU A 45 -15.96 2.77 3.92
N ASP A 46 -15.25 2.99 2.81
CA ASP A 46 -14.26 2.03 2.30
C ASP A 46 -13.14 1.76 3.29
N CYS A 47 -12.65 2.81 3.95
CA CYS A 47 -11.64 2.69 5.01
C CYS A 47 -12.15 1.83 6.17
N ARG A 48 -13.38 2.08 6.66
CA ARG A 48 -13.99 1.28 7.75
C ARG A 48 -14.18 -0.18 7.34
N ARG A 49 -14.65 -0.42 6.11
CA ARG A 49 -14.82 -1.77 5.55
C ARG A 49 -13.49 -2.52 5.45
N GLY A 50 -12.44 -1.84 4.95
CA GLY A 50 -11.09 -2.38 4.88
C GLY A 50 -10.51 -2.71 6.26
N ALA A 51 -10.68 -1.80 7.22
CA ALA A 51 -10.24 -2.00 8.60
C ALA A 51 -10.95 -3.20 9.25
N LYS A 52 -12.27 -3.32 9.11
CA LYS A 52 -13.02 -4.47 9.66
C LYS A 52 -12.53 -5.80 9.07
N ARG A 53 -12.22 -5.84 7.77
CA ARG A 53 -11.74 -7.06 7.09
C ARG A 53 -10.35 -7.49 7.58
N LEU A 54 -9.46 -6.53 7.82
CA LEU A 54 -8.05 -6.80 8.12
C LEU A 54 -7.76 -6.89 9.62
N LEU A 55 -8.48 -6.10 10.43
CA LEU A 55 -8.21 -5.84 11.85
C LEU A 55 -9.41 -6.06 12.76
N GLY A 56 -10.56 -6.49 12.21
CA GLY A 56 -11.76 -6.79 13.00
C GLY A 56 -11.60 -8.11 13.74
N ASP A 57 -12.50 -9.04 13.50
CA ASP A 57 -12.51 -10.36 14.17
C ASP A 57 -11.46 -11.33 13.60
N ALA A 58 -10.39 -10.81 13.00
CA ALA A 58 -9.33 -11.61 12.41
C ALA A 58 -8.34 -12.06 13.50
N ASP A 59 -7.88 -13.31 13.41
CA ASP A 59 -6.82 -13.83 14.27
C ASP A 59 -5.50 -13.12 13.97
N LEU A 60 -5.18 -12.12 14.79
CA LEU A 60 -3.94 -11.37 14.66
C LEU A 60 -2.77 -12.24 15.09
N LEU A 61 -1.85 -12.51 14.16
CA LEU A 61 -0.56 -13.09 14.51
C LEU A 61 0.30 -12.03 15.20
N VAL A 62 0.51 -12.21 16.50
CA VAL A 62 1.40 -11.38 17.31
C VAL A 62 2.59 -12.22 17.75
N THR A 63 3.81 -11.75 17.51
CA THR A 63 5.05 -12.42 17.91
C THR A 63 5.93 -11.47 18.70
N VAL A 64 6.50 -11.95 19.81
CA VAL A 64 7.46 -11.20 20.64
C VAL A 64 8.78 -11.95 20.65
N VAL A 65 9.89 -11.24 20.44
CA VAL A 65 11.23 -11.83 20.35
C VAL A 65 12.13 -11.19 21.42
N GLY A 66 12.79 -12.02 22.23
CA GLY A 66 13.72 -11.58 23.29
C GLY A 66 13.44 -12.21 24.65
N LYS A 67 13.64 -11.46 25.74
CA LYS A 67 13.31 -11.85 27.12
C LYS A 67 12.25 -10.91 27.69
N PRO A 68 10.99 -11.01 27.25
CA PRO A 68 10.01 -10.06 27.69
C PRO A 68 9.47 -10.44 29.07
N ALA A 69 9.19 -9.43 29.89
CA ALA A 69 8.52 -9.60 31.18
C ALA A 69 7.07 -9.12 31.05
N GLY A 70 6.09 -9.97 31.35
CA GLY A 70 4.68 -9.59 31.41
C GLY A 70 3.93 -9.57 30.07
N VAL A 71 4.40 -10.30 29.07
CA VAL A 71 3.64 -10.73 27.87
C VAL A 71 3.57 -12.25 27.83
#